data_AF-A0A558F482-F1
#
_entry.id   AF-A0A558F482-F1
#
_cell.length_a   1.000
_cell.length_b   1.000
_cell.length_c   1.000
_cell.angle_alpha   90.00
_cell.angle_beta   90.00
_cell.angle_gamma   90.00
#
_symmetry.space_group_name_H-M   'P 1'
#
loop_
_entity.id
_entity.type
_entity.pdbx_description
1 polymer ?
#
loop_
_entity_poly.entity_id
_entity_poly.type
_entity_poly.pdbx_seq_one_letter_code
_entity_poly.pdbx_strand_id
1 'polypeptide(L)'
;MCLKFEWIGENSAFECLCNKADSNQKIISKELSKANNKIDFFTSCYALSEWNDTYNKNELEMDSKSEQQQKILRKINLEMSLFLKEIYENYLREFVDREIESYDEKGYFPSYTGYDKDYALWRKKNTKQAVKNIYLADPKVFANLSKKPLKIIIRMLDKLLVSNENDAIFDVLDDVLDLNNKQIDLLAKQLKSTTLENIISTIEILQKRELAVAKLKELMDKHYESVLETPDLQKIIEANTWLFGAQYEILGAEEDSFTKISQRLRNEIKGINGVGAEDLDSEDAADQLIVDGLNRQVDLFLARKSKTFDSLNNQIYKCVIVEIKRPSISLSKKHMQQLFDYAEIISKLPEFNSGNLYFELILIGRKISKDDFSITSHLNNNKDKGERGLILQDRNIKCYVKNWYSIFEEFKLSNSYLLENLKSKYDDLASENKISLVDDLQGKIAS
;
A
#
# COMPACT_ATOMS: atom_id res chain seq x y z
N MET A 1 -61.92 19.77 14.72
CA MET A 1 -61.25 19.60 13.42
C MET A 1 -60.92 18.13 13.27
N CYS A 2 -61.36 17.51 12.18
CA CYS A 2 -61.12 16.11 11.87
C CYS A 2 -60.10 16.04 10.73
N LEU A 3 -59.03 15.27 10.90
CA LEU A 3 -58.06 15.00 9.85
C LEU A 3 -58.35 13.60 9.29
N LYS A 4 -58.47 13.49 7.97
CA LYS A 4 -58.65 12.23 7.27
C LYS A 4 -57.47 11.97 6.35
N PHE A 5 -56.92 10.76 6.42
CA PHE A 5 -55.88 10.28 5.52
C PHE A 5 -56.50 9.42 4.42
N GLU A 6 -56.02 9.59 3.19
CA GLU A 6 -56.35 8.74 2.06
C GLU A 6 -55.08 8.45 1.25
N TRP A 7 -54.84 7.16 0.99
CA TRP A 7 -53.74 6.71 0.14
C TRP A 7 -54.22 6.65 -1.31
N ILE A 8 -53.46 7.26 -2.24
CA ILE A 8 -53.95 7.53 -3.61
C ILE A 8 -53.47 6.48 -4.64
N GLY A 9 -52.52 5.61 -4.30
CA GLY A 9 -52.05 4.54 -5.20
C GLY A 9 -50.56 4.62 -5.57
N GLU A 10 -50.04 3.53 -6.13
CA GLU A 10 -48.65 3.33 -6.58
C GLU A 10 -48.41 3.83 -8.02
N ASN A 11 -48.64 5.11 -8.31
CA ASN A 11 -48.38 5.65 -9.65
C ASN A 11 -47.63 6.98 -9.62
N SER A 12 -46.61 7.11 -10.47
CA SER A 12 -45.70 8.27 -10.55
C SER A 12 -46.35 9.58 -11.01
N ALA A 13 -47.65 9.54 -11.33
CA ALA A 13 -48.46 10.68 -11.74
C ALA A 13 -49.23 11.35 -10.57
N PHE A 14 -49.15 10.80 -9.35
CA PHE A 14 -49.89 11.32 -8.21
C PHE A 14 -49.01 12.26 -7.36
N GLU A 15 -49.56 13.41 -6.98
CA GLU A 15 -48.90 14.38 -6.08
C GLU A 15 -49.36 14.14 -4.64
N CYS A 16 -48.48 14.40 -3.66
CA CYS A 16 -48.91 14.43 -2.26
C CYS A 16 -49.65 15.74 -1.97
N LEU A 17 -50.92 15.67 -1.57
CA LEU A 17 -51.80 16.83 -1.43
C LEU A 17 -52.30 17.03 0.00
N CYS A 18 -52.37 18.30 0.41
CA CYS A 18 -53.11 18.76 1.57
C CYS A 18 -54.39 19.46 1.08
N ASN A 19 -55.53 18.80 1.26
CA ASN A 19 -56.85 19.29 0.90
C ASN A 19 -57.55 19.85 2.14
N LYS A 20 -58.20 21.01 2.01
CA LYS A 20 -59.12 21.52 3.03
C LYS A 20 -60.54 21.37 2.50
N ALA A 21 -61.43 20.75 3.27
CA ALA A 21 -62.80 20.48 2.86
C ALA A 21 -63.81 21.06 3.87
N ASP A 22 -64.96 21.47 3.36
CA ASP A 22 -66.11 21.92 4.18
C ASP A 22 -66.81 20.71 4.84
N SER A 23 -67.82 20.99 5.68
CA SER A 23 -68.67 19.99 6.33
C SER A 23 -69.45 19.11 5.36
N ASN A 24 -69.61 19.54 4.10
CA ASN A 24 -70.21 18.77 3.00
C ASN A 24 -69.17 18.01 2.16
N GLN A 25 -67.90 17.94 2.59
CA GLN A 25 -66.77 17.29 1.90
C GLN A 25 -66.37 17.93 0.56
N LYS A 26 -66.79 19.16 0.27
CA LYS A 26 -66.35 19.90 -0.91
C LYS A 26 -64.97 20.51 -0.64
N ILE A 27 -64.04 20.33 -1.58
CA ILE A 27 -62.67 20.83 -1.45
C ILE A 27 -62.65 22.35 -1.68
N ILE A 28 -62.20 23.09 -0.68
CA ILE A 28 -62.09 24.56 -0.70
C ILE A 28 -60.69 25.02 -1.13
N SER A 29 -59.65 24.29 -0.71
CA SER A 29 -58.27 24.60 -1.10
C SER A 29 -57.43 23.35 -1.27
N LYS A 30 -56.51 23.37 -2.25
CA LYS A 30 -55.52 22.32 -2.52
C LYS A 30 -54.12 22.92 -2.47
N GLU A 31 -53.21 22.29 -1.74
CA GLU A 31 -51.80 22.66 -1.63
C GLU A 31 -50.94 21.39 -1.72
N LEU A 32 -49.73 21.52 -2.29
CA LEU A 32 -48.75 20.43 -2.26
C LEU A 32 -48.26 20.20 -0.82
N SER A 33 -48.23 18.94 -0.42
CA SER A 33 -47.67 18.53 0.86
C SER A 33 -46.15 18.64 0.85
N LYS A 34 -45.55 18.86 2.03
CA LYS A 34 -44.10 18.73 2.24
C LYS A 34 -43.57 17.31 2.01
N ALA A 35 -44.46 16.31 1.96
CA ALA A 35 -44.14 14.94 1.62
C ALA A 35 -44.17 14.67 0.10
N ASN A 36 -44.36 15.69 -0.74
CA ASN A 36 -44.30 15.54 -2.19
C ASN A 36 -42.89 15.13 -2.65
N ASN A 37 -42.80 14.27 -3.67
CA ASN A 37 -41.55 13.68 -4.18
C ASN A 37 -40.77 12.81 -3.17
N LYS A 38 -41.42 12.35 -2.10
CA LYS A 38 -40.87 11.27 -1.27
C LYS A 38 -41.02 9.95 -2.03
N ILE A 39 -40.02 9.07 -1.90
CA ILE A 39 -39.90 7.83 -2.65
C ILE A 39 -41.13 6.95 -2.43
N ASP A 40 -41.80 6.58 -3.52
CA ASP A 40 -43.01 5.75 -3.57
C ASP A 40 -44.11 6.11 -2.55
N PHE A 41 -44.14 7.36 -2.09
CA PHE A 41 -45.10 7.84 -1.12
C PHE A 41 -46.03 8.86 -1.75
N PHE A 42 -47.27 8.44 -2.01
CA PHE A 42 -48.31 9.22 -2.67
C PHE A 42 -49.57 9.30 -1.79
N THR A 43 -49.91 10.50 -1.29
CA THR A 43 -50.93 10.65 -0.23
C THR A 43 -51.80 11.88 -0.38
N SER A 44 -53.05 11.79 0.07
CA SER A 44 -53.96 12.94 0.22
C SER A 44 -54.39 13.05 1.68
N CYS A 45 -54.11 14.20 2.29
CA CYS A 45 -54.58 14.53 3.63
C CYS A 45 -55.72 15.54 3.53
N TYR A 46 -56.82 15.30 4.24
CA TYR A 46 -57.98 16.18 4.28
C TYR A 46 -58.17 16.76 5.67
N ALA A 47 -58.28 18.08 5.74
CA ALA A 47 -58.72 18.78 6.94
C ALA A 47 -60.20 19.15 6.83
N LEU A 48 -61.02 18.61 7.73
CA LEU A 48 -62.46 18.88 7.87
C LEU A 48 -62.69 19.70 9.14
N SER A 49 -63.32 20.87 9.03
CA SER A 49 -63.72 21.67 10.19
C SER A 49 -64.88 22.59 9.85
N GLU A 50 -65.74 22.86 10.83
CA GLU A 50 -66.80 23.87 10.71
C GLU A 50 -66.24 25.27 10.38
N TRP A 51 -64.98 25.55 10.77
CA TRP A 51 -64.30 26.78 10.38
C TRP A 51 -64.08 26.89 8.87
N ASN A 52 -63.80 25.76 8.19
CA ASN A 52 -63.58 25.76 6.75
C ASN A 52 -64.84 26.20 5.99
N ASP A 53 -66.05 25.98 6.53
CA ASP A 53 -67.32 26.38 5.91
C ASP A 53 -67.43 27.91 5.77
N THR A 54 -66.72 28.64 6.63
CA THR A 54 -66.66 30.11 6.65
C THR A 54 -65.42 30.67 5.95
N TYR A 55 -64.54 29.81 5.45
CA TYR A 55 -63.26 30.21 4.85
C TYR A 55 -63.42 30.52 3.35
N ASN A 56 -63.20 31.78 2.98
CA ASN A 56 -63.18 32.24 1.59
C ASN A 56 -61.81 32.83 1.24
N LYS A 57 -61.07 32.17 0.33
CA LYS A 57 -59.73 32.57 -0.09
C LYS A 57 -59.69 33.96 -0.74
N ASN A 58 -60.79 34.41 -1.33
CA ASN A 58 -60.88 35.67 -2.08
C ASN A 58 -61.27 36.89 -1.21
N GLU A 59 -61.78 36.67 0.00
CA GLU A 59 -62.22 37.75 0.92
C GLU A 59 -61.15 38.11 1.97
N LEU A 60 -60.08 37.31 2.05
CA LEU A 60 -59.00 37.41 3.03
C LEU A 60 -58.17 38.71 2.94
N GLU A 61 -58.08 39.36 1.79
CA GLU A 61 -57.24 40.56 1.64
C GLU A 61 -57.94 41.85 2.11
N MET A 62 -59.27 41.83 2.29
CA MET A 62 -60.07 43.02 2.61
C MET A 62 -60.74 42.96 4.00
N ASP A 63 -60.61 41.85 4.73
CA ASP A 63 -61.23 41.65 6.05
C ASP A 63 -60.29 42.02 7.21
N SER A 64 -60.80 42.83 8.15
CA SER A 64 -60.19 43.14 9.45
C SER A 64 -59.75 41.91 10.27
N LYS A 65 -60.33 40.73 10.01
CA LYS A 65 -60.02 39.45 10.68
C LYS A 65 -58.99 38.58 9.95
N SER A 66 -58.40 39.06 8.84
CA SER A 66 -57.44 38.31 8.01
C SER A 66 -56.29 37.73 8.81
N GLU A 67 -55.70 38.50 9.74
CA GLU A 67 -54.56 38.05 10.53
C GLU A 67 -54.91 36.86 11.45
N GLN A 68 -56.12 36.86 12.01
CA GLN A 68 -56.61 35.77 12.85
C GLN A 68 -56.92 34.51 12.03
N GLN A 69 -57.50 34.67 10.85
CA GLN A 69 -57.76 33.56 9.91
C GLN A 69 -56.45 32.95 9.40
N GLN A 70 -55.43 33.77 9.10
CA GLN A 70 -54.09 33.29 8.72
C GLN A 70 -53.41 32.51 9.86
N LYS A 71 -53.55 32.94 11.12
CA LYS A 71 -53.03 32.21 12.29
C LYS A 71 -53.66 30.82 12.43
N ILE A 72 -54.98 30.72 12.23
CA ILE A 72 -55.71 29.44 12.25
C ILE A 72 -55.24 28.55 11.10
N LEU A 73 -55.09 29.09 9.89
CA LEU A 73 -54.63 28.34 8.72
C LEU A 73 -53.20 27.79 8.89
N ARG A 74 -52.29 28.57 9.48
CA ARG A 74 -50.94 28.10 9.81
C ARG A 74 -50.97 26.93 10.80
N LYS A 75 -51.86 26.99 11.81
CA LYS A 75 -52.03 25.91 12.79
C LYS A 75 -52.57 24.64 12.13
N ILE A 76 -53.58 24.78 11.27
CA ILE A 76 -54.14 23.67 10.48
C ILE A 76 -53.07 22.99 9.62
N ASN A 77 -52.30 23.77 8.85
CA ASN A 77 -51.25 23.24 7.99
C ASN A 77 -50.12 22.57 8.80
N LEU A 78 -49.84 23.06 10.01
CA LEU A 78 -48.85 22.47 10.91
C LEU A 78 -49.32 21.10 11.43
N GLU A 79 -50.55 20.99 11.91
CA GLU A 79 -51.14 19.72 12.36
C GLU A 79 -51.21 18.70 11.22
N MET A 80 -51.65 19.11 10.02
CA MET A 80 -51.64 18.24 8.83
C MET A 80 -50.23 17.76 8.48
N SER A 81 -49.22 18.63 8.59
CA SER A 81 -47.83 18.28 8.32
C SER A 81 -47.28 17.29 9.34
N LEU A 82 -47.61 17.45 10.62
CA LEU A 82 -47.21 16.53 11.69
C LEU A 82 -47.85 15.16 11.48
N PHE A 83 -49.15 15.13 11.19
CA PHE A 83 -49.89 13.90 10.92
C PHE A 83 -49.33 13.15 9.70
N LEU A 84 -49.05 13.86 8.60
CA LEU A 84 -48.43 13.26 7.42
C LEU A 84 -47.00 12.77 7.68
N LYS A 85 -46.25 13.47 8.53
CA LYS A 85 -44.90 13.05 8.92
C LYS A 85 -44.93 11.71 9.66
N GLU A 86 -45.84 11.55 10.62
CA GLU A 86 -46.01 10.30 11.37
C GLU A 86 -46.37 9.12 10.44
N ILE A 87 -47.30 9.35 9.51
CA ILE A 87 -47.69 8.33 8.52
C ILE A 87 -46.52 7.98 7.60
N TYR A 88 -45.77 8.99 7.15
CA TYR A 88 -44.60 8.77 6.30
C TYR A 88 -43.50 7.98 7.02
N GLU A 89 -43.24 8.28 8.30
CA GLU A 89 -42.25 7.55 9.10
C GLU A 89 -42.63 6.07 9.28
N ASN A 90 -43.92 5.78 9.50
CA ASN A 90 -44.41 4.40 9.57
C ASN A 90 -44.31 3.69 8.22
N TYR A 91 -44.75 4.34 7.15
CA TYR A 91 -44.62 3.82 5.78
C TYR A 91 -43.16 3.51 5.44
N LEU A 92 -42.24 4.43 5.73
CA LEU A 92 -40.83 4.27 5.39
C LEU A 92 -40.20 3.08 6.12
N ARG A 93 -40.59 2.82 7.37
CA ARG A 93 -40.13 1.63 8.11
C ARG A 93 -40.56 0.34 7.44
N GLU A 94 -41.84 0.24 7.07
CA GLU A 94 -42.37 -0.95 6.39
C GLU A 94 -41.78 -1.13 4.99
N PHE A 95 -41.61 -0.04 4.25
CA PHE A 95 -40.99 -0.04 2.93
C PHE A 95 -39.54 -0.53 2.99
N VAL A 96 -38.73 0.01 3.92
CA VAL A 96 -37.34 -0.40 4.09
C VAL A 96 -37.25 -1.86 4.52
N ASP A 97 -38.12 -2.32 5.42
CA ASP A 97 -38.12 -3.73 5.83
C ASP A 97 -38.37 -4.68 4.65
N ARG A 98 -39.34 -4.34 3.80
CA ARG A 98 -39.64 -5.10 2.58
C ARG A 98 -38.47 -5.11 1.60
N GLU A 99 -37.80 -3.97 1.41
CA GLU A 99 -36.63 -3.87 0.53
C GLU A 99 -35.44 -4.70 1.04
N ILE A 100 -35.17 -4.68 2.35
CA ILE A 100 -34.09 -5.47 2.96
C ILE A 100 -34.35 -6.97 2.81
N GLU A 101 -35.60 -7.42 2.98
CA GLU A 101 -35.98 -8.81 2.71
C GLU A 101 -35.80 -9.17 1.24
N SER A 102 -36.24 -8.29 0.32
CA SER A 102 -36.03 -8.48 -1.12
C SER A 102 -34.55 -8.62 -1.48
N TYR A 103 -33.67 -7.82 -0.86
CA TYR A 103 -32.22 -7.90 -1.09
C TYR A 103 -31.62 -9.21 -0.56
N ASP A 104 -32.17 -9.76 0.51
CA ASP A 104 -31.74 -11.07 1.02
C ASP A 104 -32.16 -12.22 0.11
N GLU A 105 -33.41 -12.23 -0.34
CA GLU A 105 -33.92 -13.23 -1.29
C GLU A 105 -33.17 -13.18 -2.62
N LYS A 106 -32.83 -11.98 -3.10
CA LYS A 106 -32.03 -11.77 -4.32
C LYS A 106 -30.54 -12.12 -4.14
N GLY A 107 -30.10 -12.48 -2.93
CA GLY A 107 -28.73 -12.88 -2.63
C GLY A 107 -27.70 -11.74 -2.70
N TYR A 108 -28.10 -10.53 -2.28
CA TYR A 108 -27.19 -9.39 -2.25
C TYR A 108 -26.29 -9.42 -1.01
N PHE A 109 -26.81 -9.90 0.12
CA PHE A 109 -26.02 -10.17 1.32
C PHE A 109 -25.08 -11.37 1.11
N PRO A 110 -23.90 -11.39 1.75
CA PRO A 110 -22.99 -12.53 1.72
C PRO A 110 -23.62 -13.83 2.24
N SER A 111 -23.13 -14.97 1.74
CA SER A 111 -23.57 -16.31 2.16
C SER A 111 -22.86 -16.83 3.42
N TYR A 112 -21.77 -16.17 3.85
CA TYR A 112 -20.95 -16.52 5.03
C TYR A 112 -20.53 -17.99 5.11
N THR A 113 -20.32 -18.64 3.97
CA THR A 113 -19.84 -20.02 3.90
C THR A 113 -18.44 -20.12 4.51
N GLY A 114 -18.24 -21.03 5.47
CA GLY A 114 -16.96 -21.26 6.16
C GLY A 114 -16.86 -20.64 7.56
N TYR A 115 -17.86 -19.91 8.02
CA TYR A 115 -17.95 -19.42 9.40
C TYR A 115 -18.80 -20.35 10.28
N ASP A 116 -18.59 -20.26 11.59
CA ASP A 116 -19.50 -20.86 12.57
C ASP A 116 -20.94 -20.34 12.37
N LYS A 117 -21.93 -21.22 12.62
CA LYS A 117 -23.34 -20.93 12.34
C LYS A 117 -23.87 -19.74 13.15
N ASP A 118 -23.51 -19.65 14.42
CA ASP A 118 -24.02 -18.58 15.30
C ASP A 118 -23.38 -17.24 14.92
N TYR A 119 -22.08 -17.26 14.61
CA TYR A 119 -21.37 -16.08 14.12
C TYR A 119 -21.88 -15.60 12.76
N ALA A 120 -22.12 -16.51 11.81
CA ALA A 120 -22.67 -16.19 10.50
C ALA A 120 -24.06 -15.55 10.60
N LEU A 121 -24.92 -16.06 11.50
CA LEU A 121 -26.27 -15.54 11.72
C LEU A 121 -26.23 -14.16 12.38
N TRP A 122 -25.36 -13.97 13.36
CA TRP A 122 -25.12 -12.67 13.99
C TRP A 122 -24.62 -11.63 12.98
N ARG A 123 -23.59 -11.96 12.19
CA ARG A 123 -22.99 -11.05 11.21
C ARG A 123 -23.99 -10.64 10.13
N LYS A 124 -24.73 -11.61 9.58
CA LYS A 124 -25.79 -11.34 8.61
C LYS A 124 -26.85 -10.38 9.18
N LYS A 125 -27.27 -10.60 10.43
CA LYS A 125 -28.24 -9.73 11.13
C LYS A 125 -27.67 -8.31 11.31
N ASN A 126 -26.41 -8.19 11.73
CA ASN A 126 -25.74 -6.91 11.93
C ASN A 126 -25.65 -6.09 10.63
N THR A 127 -25.22 -6.74 9.55
CA THR A 127 -25.13 -6.12 8.21
C THR A 127 -26.50 -5.66 7.71
N LYS A 128 -27.54 -6.49 7.86
CA LYS A 128 -28.92 -6.08 7.51
C LYS A 128 -29.37 -4.86 8.31
N GLN A 129 -29.09 -4.83 9.61
CA GLN A 129 -29.47 -3.73 10.48
C GLN A 129 -28.77 -2.42 10.09
N ALA A 130 -27.49 -2.48 9.72
CA ALA A 130 -26.75 -1.31 9.27
C ALA A 130 -27.31 -0.75 7.96
N VAL A 131 -27.57 -1.61 6.96
CA VAL A 131 -28.19 -1.19 5.69
C VAL A 131 -29.57 -0.59 5.95
N LYS A 132 -30.38 -1.20 6.82
CA LYS A 132 -31.69 -0.68 7.23
C LYS A 132 -31.57 0.72 7.85
N ASN A 133 -30.64 0.91 8.79
CA ASN A 133 -30.44 2.20 9.45
C ASN A 133 -30.04 3.30 8.47
N ILE A 134 -29.16 3.00 7.50
CA ILE A 134 -28.74 3.94 6.46
C ILE A 134 -29.93 4.31 5.56
N TYR A 135 -30.72 3.32 5.13
CA TYR A 135 -31.91 3.55 4.30
C TYR A 135 -32.95 4.42 5.04
N LEU A 136 -33.18 4.17 6.33
CA LEU A 136 -34.09 4.99 7.15
C LEU A 136 -33.57 6.43 7.33
N ALA A 137 -32.25 6.62 7.44
CA ALA A 137 -31.63 7.93 7.60
C ALA A 137 -31.70 8.76 6.32
N ASP A 138 -31.39 8.15 5.17
CA ASP A 138 -31.56 8.77 3.86
C ASP A 138 -32.11 7.77 2.83
N PRO A 139 -33.42 7.83 2.55
CA PRO A 139 -34.07 6.94 1.60
C PRO A 139 -33.54 7.04 0.17
N LYS A 140 -32.90 8.15 -0.21
CA LYS A 140 -32.42 8.36 -1.58
C LYS A 140 -31.09 7.65 -1.88
N VAL A 141 -30.37 7.20 -0.85
CA VAL A 141 -29.03 6.59 -0.99
C VAL A 141 -29.05 5.38 -1.92
N PHE A 142 -30.10 4.56 -1.87
CA PHE A 142 -30.20 3.32 -2.65
C PHE A 142 -31.16 3.40 -3.85
N ALA A 143 -31.95 4.47 -3.95
CA ALA A 143 -33.10 4.57 -4.86
C ALA A 143 -32.77 4.44 -6.36
N ASN A 144 -31.52 4.74 -6.75
CA ASN A 144 -31.08 4.73 -8.14
C ASN A 144 -29.90 3.77 -8.41
N LEU A 145 -29.58 2.90 -7.46
CA LEU A 145 -28.44 2.00 -7.61
C LEU A 145 -28.83 0.74 -8.37
N SER A 146 -28.07 0.42 -9.43
CA SER A 146 -28.20 -0.87 -10.10
C SER A 146 -27.69 -2.02 -9.23
N LYS A 147 -28.07 -3.25 -9.56
CA LYS A 147 -27.75 -4.47 -8.80
C LYS A 147 -26.27 -4.61 -8.40
N LYS A 148 -25.35 -4.21 -9.29
CA LYS A 148 -23.89 -4.36 -9.06
C LYS A 148 -23.38 -3.39 -7.98
N PRO A 149 -23.54 -2.05 -8.11
CA PRO A 149 -23.23 -1.09 -7.06
C PRO A 149 -23.84 -1.42 -5.70
N LEU A 150 -25.14 -1.77 -5.67
CA LEU A 150 -25.83 -2.09 -4.42
C LEU A 150 -25.20 -3.31 -3.72
N LYS A 151 -24.86 -4.36 -4.47
CA LYS A 151 -24.18 -5.55 -3.94
C LYS A 151 -22.78 -5.24 -3.42
N ILE A 152 -22.07 -4.30 -4.05
CA ILE A 152 -20.74 -3.87 -3.62
C ILE A 152 -20.86 -3.15 -2.27
N ILE A 153 -21.74 -2.16 -2.15
CA ILE A 153 -21.95 -1.40 -0.90
C ILE A 153 -22.34 -2.31 0.26
N ILE A 154 -23.28 -3.24 0.06
CA ILE A 154 -23.70 -4.20 1.10
C ILE A 154 -22.52 -5.06 1.57
N ARG A 155 -21.66 -5.51 0.64
CA ARG A 155 -20.45 -6.28 0.99
C ARG A 155 -19.39 -5.46 1.69
N MET A 156 -19.29 -4.17 1.38
CA MET A 156 -18.38 -3.24 2.06
C MET A 156 -18.84 -3.00 3.50
N LEU A 157 -20.12 -2.69 3.70
CA LEU A 157 -20.70 -2.53 5.03
C LEU A 157 -20.52 -3.79 5.88
N ASP A 158 -20.71 -4.98 5.29
CA ASP A 158 -20.46 -6.25 5.98
C ASP A 158 -19.00 -6.40 6.47
N LYS A 159 -18.03 -5.85 5.74
CA LYS A 159 -16.62 -5.90 6.11
C LYS A 159 -16.29 -4.89 7.19
N LEU A 160 -16.73 -3.64 7.02
CA LEU A 160 -16.51 -2.54 7.98
C LEU A 160 -17.10 -2.82 9.37
N LEU A 161 -18.26 -3.47 9.42
CA LEU A 161 -18.93 -3.79 10.70
C LEU A 161 -18.21 -4.86 11.53
N VAL A 162 -17.15 -5.46 10.99
CA VAL A 162 -16.43 -6.57 11.62
C VAL A 162 -14.92 -6.29 11.76
N SER A 163 -14.35 -5.37 10.97
CA SER A 163 -12.92 -5.02 11.06
C SER A 163 -12.64 -3.96 12.11
N ASN A 164 -11.60 -4.19 12.92
CA ASN A 164 -11.00 -3.19 13.81
C ASN A 164 -10.08 -2.20 13.05
N GLU A 165 -10.09 -2.23 11.71
CA GLU A 165 -9.20 -1.46 10.82
C GLU A 165 -10.05 -0.69 9.79
N ASN A 166 -10.89 0.23 10.28
CA ASN A 166 -11.84 0.94 9.42
C ASN A 166 -11.21 2.08 8.62
N ASP A 167 -10.20 2.76 9.16
CA ASP A 167 -9.66 3.98 8.54
C ASP A 167 -8.91 3.69 7.22
N ALA A 168 -8.09 2.65 7.17
CA ALA A 168 -7.34 2.27 5.97
C ALA A 168 -8.24 1.82 4.80
N ILE A 169 -9.43 1.29 5.09
CA ILE A 169 -10.38 0.88 4.07
C ILE A 169 -11.08 2.12 3.48
N PHE A 170 -11.41 3.12 4.29
CA PHE A 170 -12.04 4.35 3.80
C PHE A 170 -11.11 5.16 2.90
N ASP A 171 -9.83 5.29 3.24
CA ASP A 171 -8.84 5.99 2.39
C ASP A 171 -8.66 5.31 1.03
N VAL A 172 -8.56 3.97 1.00
CA VAL A 172 -8.45 3.19 -0.25
C VAL A 172 -9.73 3.30 -1.09
N LEU A 173 -10.88 3.48 -0.46
CA LEU A 173 -12.16 3.60 -1.14
C LEU A 173 -12.39 4.99 -1.72
N ASP A 174 -12.04 6.04 -0.99
CA ASP A 174 -12.08 7.41 -1.50
C ASP A 174 -11.16 7.55 -2.72
N ASP A 175 -9.95 6.96 -2.67
CA ASP A 175 -9.02 6.93 -3.80
C ASP A 175 -9.57 6.16 -5.02
N VAL A 176 -10.37 5.09 -4.81
CA VAL A 176 -11.00 4.32 -5.90
C VAL A 176 -12.24 5.04 -6.46
N LEU A 177 -12.96 5.77 -5.62
CA LEU A 177 -14.14 6.56 -6.01
C LEU A 177 -13.74 7.83 -6.78
N ASP A 178 -12.54 8.37 -6.53
CA ASP A 178 -11.96 9.50 -7.26
C ASP A 178 -11.41 9.14 -8.65
N LEU A 179 -11.40 7.84 -9.01
CA LEU A 179 -10.99 7.40 -10.34
C LEU A 179 -12.01 7.81 -11.41
N ASN A 180 -11.53 8.50 -12.44
CA ASN A 180 -12.36 8.82 -13.60
C ASN A 180 -12.65 7.58 -14.47
N ASN A 181 -13.65 7.68 -15.36
CA ASN A 181 -14.05 6.58 -16.25
C ASN A 181 -12.88 5.97 -17.05
N LYS A 182 -11.87 6.76 -17.44
CA LYS A 182 -10.70 6.25 -18.16
C LYS A 182 -9.80 5.41 -17.25
N GLN A 183 -9.62 5.80 -15.99
CA GLN A 183 -8.84 5.07 -15.01
C GLN A 183 -9.53 3.76 -14.61
N ILE A 184 -10.87 3.77 -14.49
CA ILE A 184 -11.67 2.56 -14.25
C ILE A 184 -11.51 1.57 -15.41
N ASP A 185 -11.61 2.04 -16.65
CA ASP A 185 -11.41 1.19 -17.84
C ASP A 185 -9.98 0.63 -17.91
N LEU A 186 -8.98 1.42 -17.53
CA LEU A 186 -7.59 0.97 -17.48
C LEU A 186 -7.39 -0.10 -16.41
N LEU A 187 -7.90 0.11 -15.19
CA LEU A 187 -7.86 -0.87 -14.11
C LEU A 187 -8.55 -2.18 -14.53
N ALA A 188 -9.74 -2.08 -15.12
CA ALA A 188 -10.47 -3.24 -15.63
C ALA A 188 -9.70 -3.99 -16.73
N LYS A 189 -8.94 -3.29 -17.59
CA LYS A 189 -8.07 -3.93 -18.58
C LYS A 189 -6.89 -4.64 -17.92
N GLN A 190 -6.22 -4.01 -16.95
CA GLN A 190 -5.09 -4.63 -16.25
C GLN A 190 -5.51 -5.89 -15.49
N LEU A 191 -6.67 -5.86 -14.82
CA LEU A 191 -7.22 -7.02 -14.09
C LEU A 191 -7.70 -8.16 -15.00
N LYS A 192 -7.84 -7.94 -16.31
CA LYS A 192 -8.07 -9.01 -17.29
C LYS A 192 -6.77 -9.71 -17.70
N SER A 193 -5.65 -9.01 -17.68
CA SER A 193 -4.34 -9.52 -18.10
C SER A 193 -3.50 -10.08 -16.95
N THR A 194 -3.75 -9.66 -15.71
CA THR A 194 -3.05 -10.12 -14.51
C THR A 194 -3.95 -10.03 -13.28
N THR A 195 -3.57 -10.65 -12.16
CA THR A 195 -4.32 -10.55 -10.89
C THR A 195 -3.90 -9.31 -10.10
N LEU A 196 -4.83 -8.77 -9.31
CA LEU A 196 -4.52 -7.66 -8.41
C LEU A 196 -3.39 -8.04 -7.43
N GLU A 197 -3.40 -9.28 -6.95
CA GLU A 197 -2.35 -9.84 -6.08
C GLU A 197 -0.95 -9.74 -6.72
N ASN A 198 -0.80 -10.13 -8.00
CA ASN A 198 0.48 -10.05 -8.70
C ASN A 198 0.92 -8.59 -8.92
N ILE A 199 -0.03 -7.69 -9.18
CA ILE A 199 0.25 -6.25 -9.30
C ILE A 199 0.78 -5.71 -7.96
N ILE A 200 0.07 -5.98 -6.88
CA ILE A 200 0.44 -5.53 -5.53
C ILE A 200 1.80 -6.10 -5.15
N SER A 201 2.02 -7.40 -5.31
CA SER A 201 3.29 -8.05 -4.97
C SER A 201 4.47 -7.43 -5.75
N THR A 202 4.30 -7.12 -7.03
CA THR A 202 5.35 -6.48 -7.84
C THR A 202 5.66 -5.07 -7.35
N ILE A 203 4.62 -4.28 -7.04
CA ILE A 203 4.78 -2.94 -6.49
C ILE A 203 5.48 -2.99 -5.12
N GLU A 204 5.07 -3.93 -4.26
CA GLU A 204 5.65 -4.13 -2.94
C GLU A 204 7.14 -4.49 -3.01
N ILE A 205 7.55 -5.35 -3.94
CA ILE A 205 8.97 -5.67 -4.17
C ILE A 205 9.74 -4.40 -4.54
N LEU A 206 9.24 -3.58 -5.46
CA LEU A 206 9.91 -2.34 -5.86
C LEU A 206 10.02 -1.35 -4.69
N GLN A 207 8.94 -1.18 -3.92
CA GLN A 207 8.93 -0.27 -2.78
C GLN A 207 9.84 -0.73 -1.64
N LYS A 208 9.87 -2.03 -1.33
CA LYS A 208 10.79 -2.59 -0.33
C LYS A 208 12.24 -2.37 -0.72
N ARG A 209 12.58 -2.54 -2.00
CA ARG A 209 13.94 -2.28 -2.50
C ARG A 209 14.32 -0.81 -2.42
N GLU A 210 13.43 0.08 -2.83
CA GLU A 210 13.64 1.52 -2.73
C GLU A 210 13.87 1.95 -1.27
N LEU A 211 13.03 1.47 -0.36
CA LEU A 211 13.17 1.72 1.08
C LEU A 211 14.48 1.14 1.64
N ALA A 212 14.85 -0.08 1.26
CA ALA A 212 16.10 -0.70 1.69
C ALA A 212 17.33 0.11 1.26
N VAL A 213 17.34 0.64 0.03
CA VAL A 213 18.41 1.55 -0.43
C VAL A 213 18.43 2.83 0.39
N ALA A 214 17.26 3.42 0.69
CA ALA A 214 17.17 4.63 1.50
C ALA A 214 17.72 4.40 2.93
N LYS A 215 17.35 3.29 3.56
CA LYS A 215 17.84 2.90 4.90
C LYS A 215 19.33 2.61 4.91
N LEU A 216 19.83 1.88 3.92
CA LEU A 216 21.27 1.64 3.76
C LEU A 216 22.04 2.95 3.56
N LYS A 217 21.49 3.89 2.79
CA LYS A 217 22.10 5.20 2.60
C LYS A 217 22.18 5.97 3.93
N GLU A 218 21.10 5.99 4.71
CA GLU A 218 21.10 6.62 6.04
C GLU A 218 22.15 5.99 6.97
N LEU A 219 22.30 4.66 6.96
CA LEU A 219 23.35 3.96 7.69
C LEU A 219 24.76 4.42 7.26
N MET A 220 24.99 4.58 5.96
CA MET A 220 26.29 5.03 5.42
C MET A 220 26.56 6.51 5.66
N ASP A 221 25.52 7.34 5.76
CA ASP A 221 25.63 8.78 5.93
C ASP A 221 25.80 9.17 7.41
N LYS A 222 24.98 8.60 8.32
CA LYS A 222 24.93 9.03 9.73
C LYS A 222 25.41 8.00 10.75
N HIS A 223 25.32 6.70 10.45
CA HIS A 223 25.60 5.64 11.45
C HIS A 223 26.86 4.81 11.16
N TYR A 224 27.65 5.20 10.15
CA TYR A 224 28.75 4.40 9.58
C TYR A 224 29.81 3.96 10.60
N GLU A 225 30.02 4.73 11.67
CA GLU A 225 30.99 4.43 12.73
C GLU A 225 30.57 3.20 13.53
N SER A 226 29.28 3.12 13.83
CA SER A 226 28.67 2.08 14.68
C SER A 226 28.29 0.82 13.93
N VAL A 227 28.25 0.86 12.59
CA VAL A 227 27.89 -0.28 11.73
C VAL A 227 29.08 -1.23 11.60
N LEU A 228 28.86 -2.49 11.95
CA LEU A 228 29.88 -3.53 11.87
C LEU A 228 29.84 -4.27 10.53
N GLU A 229 30.99 -4.76 10.09
CA GLU A 229 31.09 -5.67 8.94
C GLU A 229 30.32 -6.97 9.22
N THR A 230 30.61 -7.57 10.39
CA THR A 230 29.92 -8.72 10.96
C THR A 230 29.41 -8.35 12.36
N PRO A 231 28.13 -8.56 12.69
CA PRO A 231 27.10 -9.24 11.90
C PRO A 231 26.23 -8.31 11.02
N ASP A 232 26.37 -6.98 11.13
CA ASP A 232 25.38 -6.05 10.58
C ASP A 232 25.30 -6.10 9.05
N LEU A 233 26.36 -5.69 8.36
CA LEU A 233 26.38 -5.62 6.89
C LEU A 233 26.28 -7.00 6.23
N GLN A 234 26.91 -8.02 6.82
CA GLN A 234 26.79 -9.40 6.34
C GLN A 234 25.33 -9.81 6.17
N LYS A 235 24.55 -9.73 7.26
CA LYS A 235 23.16 -10.18 7.24
C LYS A 235 22.28 -9.31 6.35
N ILE A 236 22.57 -8.01 6.28
CA ILE A 236 21.86 -7.11 5.37
C ILE A 236 22.07 -7.53 3.91
N ILE A 237 23.31 -7.84 3.53
CA ILE A 237 23.64 -8.29 2.17
C ILE A 237 23.03 -9.66 1.86
N GLU A 238 23.09 -10.60 2.81
CA GLU A 238 22.48 -11.94 2.67
C GLU A 238 20.96 -11.85 2.45
N ALA A 239 20.29 -10.90 3.11
CA ALA A 239 18.86 -10.64 2.92
C ALA A 239 18.55 -9.84 1.64
N ASN A 240 19.50 -9.05 1.12
CA ASN A 240 19.29 -8.10 0.01
C ASN A 240 20.25 -8.35 -1.17
N THR A 241 20.40 -9.61 -1.58
CA THR A 241 21.33 -10.02 -2.66
C THR A 241 21.03 -9.37 -4.01
N TRP A 242 19.77 -8.93 -4.21
CA TRP A 242 19.32 -8.19 -5.38
C TRP A 242 20.07 -6.85 -5.58
N LEU A 243 20.75 -6.33 -4.56
CA LEU A 243 21.63 -5.14 -4.65
C LEU A 243 22.74 -5.31 -5.70
N PHE A 244 23.13 -6.54 -6.00
CA PHE A 244 24.15 -6.87 -7.00
C PHE A 244 23.57 -7.33 -8.34
N GLY A 245 22.23 -7.33 -8.47
CA GLY A 245 21.50 -7.75 -9.65
C GLY A 245 20.26 -8.58 -9.29
N ALA A 246 19.13 -8.29 -9.93
CA ALA A 246 17.85 -8.96 -9.66
C ALA A 246 17.91 -10.49 -9.82
N GLN A 247 18.78 -10.99 -10.71
CA GLN A 247 19.00 -12.42 -10.94
C GLN A 247 19.60 -13.17 -9.74
N TYR A 248 20.06 -12.46 -8.70
CA TYR A 248 20.61 -13.03 -7.48
C TYR A 248 19.57 -13.16 -6.36
N GLU A 249 18.29 -12.86 -6.59
CA GLU A 249 17.22 -12.95 -5.59
C GLU A 249 16.75 -14.40 -5.32
N ILE A 250 16.86 -15.30 -6.30
CA ILE A 250 16.29 -16.65 -6.22
C ILE A 250 17.08 -17.51 -5.21
N LEU A 251 16.40 -17.96 -4.14
CA LEU A 251 16.87 -19.04 -3.27
C LEU A 251 16.92 -20.35 -4.08
N GLY A 252 18.12 -20.85 -4.35
CA GLY A 252 18.33 -22.05 -5.14
C GLY A 252 19.18 -23.08 -4.39
N ALA A 253 18.82 -24.36 -4.57
CA ALA A 253 19.49 -25.54 -4.00
C ALA A 253 20.97 -25.73 -4.42
N GLU A 254 21.58 -24.83 -5.20
CA GLU A 254 22.99 -24.87 -5.59
C GLU A 254 23.93 -24.18 -4.57
N GLU A 255 23.40 -23.61 -3.48
CA GLU A 255 24.19 -22.96 -2.40
C GLU A 255 25.25 -23.89 -1.79
N ASP A 256 25.01 -25.19 -1.68
CA ASP A 256 25.91 -26.14 -1.00
C ASP A 256 27.28 -26.26 -1.68
N SER A 257 27.37 -26.11 -3.01
CA SER A 257 28.63 -26.20 -3.73
C SER A 257 29.42 -24.90 -3.64
N PHE A 258 28.74 -23.75 -3.69
CA PHE A 258 29.40 -22.44 -3.61
C PHE A 258 29.76 -22.03 -2.18
N THR A 259 28.99 -22.45 -1.18
CA THR A 259 29.34 -22.32 0.24
C THR A 259 30.66 -23.04 0.54
N LYS A 260 30.89 -24.22 -0.07
CA LYS A 260 32.17 -24.93 0.03
C LYS A 260 33.32 -24.18 -0.64
N ILE A 261 33.06 -23.43 -1.73
CA ILE A 261 34.05 -22.56 -2.38
C ILE A 261 34.43 -21.42 -1.46
N SER A 262 33.46 -20.72 -0.87
CA SER A 262 33.69 -19.66 0.11
C SER A 262 34.45 -20.18 1.33
N GLN A 263 34.13 -21.39 1.80
CA GLN A 263 34.85 -22.06 2.89
C GLN A 263 36.28 -22.45 2.49
N ARG A 264 36.52 -22.88 1.25
CA ARG A 264 37.84 -23.25 0.75
C ARG A 264 38.74 -22.04 0.53
N LEU A 265 38.24 -21.00 -0.15
CA LEU A 265 38.93 -19.72 -0.32
C LEU A 265 39.34 -19.13 1.05
N ARG A 266 38.45 -19.25 2.04
CA ARG A 266 38.70 -18.88 3.43
C ARG A 266 39.81 -19.70 4.09
N ASN A 267 39.84 -21.02 3.88
CA ASN A 267 40.80 -21.90 4.54
C ASN A 267 42.21 -21.80 3.94
N GLU A 268 42.32 -21.41 2.67
CA GLU A 268 43.60 -21.29 1.96
C GLU A 268 44.33 -19.96 2.25
N ILE A 269 43.62 -18.91 2.69
CA ILE A 269 44.21 -17.61 3.07
C ILE A 269 44.40 -17.54 4.59
N LYS A 270 45.60 -17.88 5.08
CA LYS A 270 46.00 -17.67 6.49
C LYS A 270 46.76 -16.35 6.63
N GLY A 271 46.27 -15.42 7.47
CA GLY A 271 47.14 -14.37 8.03
C GLY A 271 46.63 -12.92 8.15
N ILE A 272 45.32 -12.64 8.12
CA ILE A 272 44.82 -11.25 8.13
C ILE A 272 44.16 -10.91 9.48
N ASN A 273 44.86 -11.13 10.60
CA ASN A 273 44.41 -10.65 11.90
C ASN A 273 45.32 -9.51 12.38
N GLY A 274 45.03 -8.30 11.90
CA GLY A 274 45.66 -7.08 12.38
C GLY A 274 45.16 -5.85 11.65
N VAL A 275 44.03 -5.28 12.09
CA VAL A 275 43.72 -3.88 11.75
C VAL A 275 44.58 -3.02 12.67
N GLY A 276 45.49 -2.25 12.08
CA GLY A 276 46.34 -1.32 12.82
C GLY A 276 45.62 0.01 13.03
N ALA A 277 46.07 0.80 14.00
CA ALA A 277 45.56 2.16 14.23
C ALA A 277 45.71 3.09 12.99
N GLU A 278 46.58 2.71 12.05
CA GLU A 278 46.83 3.39 10.77
C GLU A 278 45.71 3.21 9.73
N ASP A 279 44.82 2.22 9.91
CA ASP A 279 43.72 1.94 8.99
C ASP A 279 42.41 2.69 9.38
N LEU A 280 42.45 3.49 10.46
CA LEU A 280 41.37 4.36 10.93
C LEU A 280 41.57 5.78 10.38
N ASP A 281 40.47 6.45 10.01
CA ASP A 281 40.56 7.83 9.55
C ASP A 281 41.10 8.74 10.67
N SER A 282 42.10 9.56 10.34
CA SER A 282 42.97 10.30 11.28
C SER A 282 42.32 11.46 12.03
N GLU A 283 41.02 11.73 11.80
CA GLU A 283 40.26 12.75 12.55
C GLU A 283 39.46 12.17 13.74
N ASP A 284 39.29 10.84 13.82
CA ASP A 284 38.34 10.21 14.75
C ASP A 284 39.01 9.31 15.82
N ALA A 285 40.34 9.40 15.96
CA ALA A 285 41.14 8.52 16.82
C ALA A 285 41.02 8.81 18.34
N ALA A 286 40.20 9.77 18.75
CA ALA A 286 40.19 10.25 20.13
C ALA A 286 39.23 9.53 21.09
N ASP A 287 38.20 8.84 20.61
CA ASP A 287 37.25 8.15 21.50
C ASP A 287 36.73 6.86 20.87
N GLN A 288 37.26 5.72 21.30
CA GLN A 288 36.54 4.44 21.55
C GLN A 288 37.52 3.28 21.75
N LEU A 289 38.06 3.20 22.97
CA LEU A 289 38.55 1.96 23.55
C LEU A 289 37.36 1.19 24.11
N ILE A 290 37.04 0.03 23.51
CA ILE A 290 36.88 -1.28 24.17
C ILE A 290 36.90 -2.29 23.01
N VAL A 291 38.07 -2.90 22.84
CA VAL A 291 38.32 -3.98 21.88
C VAL A 291 37.87 -5.27 22.55
N ASP A 292 36.64 -5.69 22.27
CA ASP A 292 36.16 -7.02 22.62
C ASP A 292 36.01 -7.86 21.35
N GLY A 293 36.66 -9.03 21.33
CA GLY A 293 36.47 -10.05 20.29
C GLY A 293 37.58 -10.17 19.23
N LEU A 294 38.82 -10.45 19.66
CA LEU A 294 39.97 -10.85 18.83
C LEU A 294 39.83 -12.28 18.26
N ASN A 295 38.76 -12.56 17.52
CA ASN A 295 38.66 -13.70 16.61
C ASN A 295 37.73 -13.32 15.45
N ARG A 296 38.26 -12.55 14.50
CA ARG A 296 37.52 -12.05 13.33
C ARG A 296 37.26 -13.18 12.34
N GLN A 297 36.04 -13.68 12.40
CA GLN A 297 35.51 -14.66 11.47
C GLN A 297 35.01 -13.91 10.21
N VAL A 298 35.77 -14.13 9.12
CA VAL A 298 35.56 -13.99 7.65
C VAL A 298 35.23 -12.69 6.92
N ASP A 299 36.06 -12.49 5.88
CA ASP A 299 36.07 -11.44 4.86
C ASP A 299 35.16 -11.70 3.62
N LEU A 300 34.78 -12.96 3.32
CA LEU A 300 33.96 -13.30 2.14
C LEU A 300 32.47 -13.52 2.49
N PHE A 301 31.58 -12.70 1.94
CA PHE A 301 30.19 -12.55 2.43
C PHE A 301 29.09 -13.15 1.55
N LEU A 302 29.22 -13.08 0.23
CA LEU A 302 28.20 -13.59 -0.70
C LEU A 302 28.85 -14.33 -1.84
N ALA A 303 28.39 -15.54 -2.15
CA ALA A 303 28.80 -16.27 -3.33
C ALA A 303 27.57 -16.84 -4.04
N ARG A 304 27.13 -16.22 -5.14
CA ARG A 304 25.94 -16.67 -5.90
C ARG A 304 26.26 -16.95 -7.34
N LYS A 305 25.71 -18.07 -7.84
CA LYS A 305 25.76 -18.48 -9.24
C LYS A 305 24.40 -18.22 -9.89
N SER A 306 24.40 -17.54 -11.03
CA SER A 306 23.20 -17.28 -11.82
C SER A 306 23.43 -17.61 -13.28
N LYS A 307 22.41 -18.17 -13.95
CA LYS A 307 22.46 -18.46 -15.38
C LYS A 307 22.15 -17.18 -16.15
N THR A 308 23.06 -16.77 -17.03
CA THR A 308 22.92 -15.55 -17.83
C THR A 308 23.49 -15.78 -19.23
N PHE A 309 23.53 -14.73 -20.04
CA PHE A 309 24.06 -14.74 -21.39
C PHE A 309 25.27 -13.80 -21.50
N ASP A 310 26.31 -14.22 -22.21
CA ASP A 310 27.44 -13.36 -22.56
C ASP A 310 27.08 -12.37 -23.68
N SER A 311 28.03 -11.51 -24.07
CA SER A 311 27.88 -10.56 -25.18
C SER A 311 27.62 -11.22 -26.54
N LEU A 312 27.88 -12.52 -26.67
CA LEU A 312 27.67 -13.32 -27.87
C LEU A 312 26.40 -14.20 -27.76
N ASN A 313 25.59 -13.98 -26.72
CA ASN A 313 24.36 -14.70 -26.43
C ASN A 313 24.54 -16.20 -26.14
N ASN A 314 25.73 -16.60 -25.66
CA ASN A 314 25.97 -17.94 -25.14
C ASN A 314 25.51 -18.04 -23.69
N GLN A 315 24.96 -19.19 -23.31
CA GLN A 315 24.60 -19.44 -21.92
C GLN A 315 25.84 -19.62 -21.07
N ILE A 316 25.98 -18.76 -20.07
CA ILE A 316 27.07 -18.78 -19.10
C ILE A 316 26.50 -18.82 -17.67
N TYR A 317 27.35 -19.23 -16.75
CA TYR A 317 27.10 -19.13 -15.31
C TYR A 317 27.95 -18.01 -14.76
N LYS A 318 27.29 -17.00 -14.21
CA LYS A 318 27.92 -15.84 -13.59
C LYS A 318 27.91 -16.01 -12.07
N CYS A 319 29.09 -15.97 -11.48
CA CYS A 319 29.37 -16.21 -10.08
C CYS A 319 29.85 -14.90 -9.45
N VAL A 320 29.05 -14.32 -8.56
CA VAL A 320 29.42 -13.08 -7.85
C VAL A 320 29.92 -13.42 -6.47
N ILE A 321 31.09 -12.89 -6.14
CA ILE A 321 31.77 -13.03 -4.86
C ILE A 321 31.92 -11.63 -4.27
N VAL A 322 31.37 -11.39 -3.09
CA VAL A 322 31.39 -10.06 -2.45
C VAL A 322 32.26 -10.08 -1.20
N GLU A 323 33.23 -9.18 -1.20
CA GLU A 323 34.09 -8.80 -0.08
C GLU A 323 33.62 -7.44 0.42
N ILE A 324 33.25 -7.31 1.70
CA ILE A 324 32.85 -6.01 2.27
C ILE A 324 33.80 -5.61 3.38
N LYS A 325 33.95 -4.30 3.57
CA LYS A 325 34.62 -3.72 4.73
C LYS A 325 33.66 -2.88 5.55
N ARG A 326 33.85 -2.88 6.88
CA ARG A 326 33.08 -1.98 7.77
C ARG A 326 33.09 -0.53 7.25
N PRO A 327 31.98 0.23 7.35
CA PRO A 327 31.89 1.55 6.74
C PRO A 327 32.89 2.59 7.31
N SER A 328 33.36 2.38 8.53
CA SER A 328 34.38 3.20 9.20
C SER A 328 35.83 2.92 8.75
N ILE A 329 36.06 1.91 7.90
CA ILE A 329 37.36 1.63 7.32
C ILE A 329 37.38 2.06 5.85
N SER A 330 38.37 2.89 5.51
CA SER A 330 38.64 3.29 4.14
C SER A 330 39.29 2.14 3.35
N LEU A 331 38.86 1.92 2.11
CA LEU A 331 39.48 0.92 1.23
C LEU A 331 40.92 1.32 0.89
N SER A 332 41.83 0.35 0.88
CA SER A 332 43.25 0.55 0.62
C SER A 332 43.82 -0.60 -0.20
N LYS A 333 45.07 -0.46 -0.65
CA LYS A 333 45.83 -1.48 -1.38
C LYS A 333 45.82 -2.84 -0.69
N LYS A 334 45.78 -2.89 0.65
CA LYS A 334 45.70 -4.15 1.40
C LYS A 334 44.42 -4.92 1.04
N HIS A 335 43.27 -4.24 1.03
CA HIS A 335 41.98 -4.84 0.69
C HIS A 335 41.90 -5.23 -0.81
N MET A 336 42.49 -4.41 -1.69
CA MET A 336 42.57 -4.75 -3.10
C MET A 336 43.42 -6.00 -3.34
N GLN A 337 44.55 -6.13 -2.62
CA GLN A 337 45.41 -7.30 -2.73
C GLN A 337 44.68 -8.56 -2.27
N GLN A 338 43.89 -8.50 -1.19
CA GLN A 338 43.04 -9.62 -0.75
C GLN A 338 42.10 -10.07 -1.87
N LEU A 339 41.46 -9.12 -2.57
CA LEU A 339 40.59 -9.42 -3.71
C LEU A 339 41.34 -10.13 -4.86
N PHE A 340 42.58 -9.73 -5.12
CA PHE A 340 43.44 -10.37 -6.13
C PHE A 340 43.92 -11.75 -5.70
N ASP A 341 44.22 -11.95 -4.42
CA ASP A 341 44.60 -13.25 -3.87
C ASP A 341 43.44 -14.25 -4.07
N TYR A 342 42.19 -13.83 -3.87
CA TYR A 342 41.02 -14.65 -4.21
C TYR A 342 40.93 -14.98 -5.70
N ALA A 343 41.15 -14.01 -6.58
CA ALA A 343 41.15 -14.23 -8.02
C ALA A 343 42.25 -15.22 -8.44
N GLU A 344 43.43 -15.14 -7.81
CA GLU A 344 44.55 -16.06 -8.04
C GLU A 344 44.21 -17.48 -7.59
N ILE A 345 43.56 -17.66 -6.45
CA ILE A 345 43.13 -18.99 -6.00
C ILE A 345 42.10 -19.56 -6.98
N ILE A 346 41.08 -18.79 -7.37
CA ILE A 346 40.04 -19.23 -8.31
C ILE A 346 40.65 -19.65 -9.65
N SER A 347 41.62 -18.89 -10.18
CA SER A 347 42.26 -19.19 -11.47
C SER A 347 43.09 -20.49 -11.45
N LYS A 348 43.60 -20.89 -10.27
CA LYS A 348 44.37 -22.14 -10.10
C LYS A 348 43.49 -23.38 -9.95
N LEU A 349 42.21 -23.23 -9.65
CA LEU A 349 41.29 -24.35 -9.43
C LEU A 349 40.74 -24.89 -10.77
N PRO A 350 41.08 -26.14 -11.18
CA PRO A 350 40.67 -26.68 -12.48
C PRO A 350 39.15 -26.74 -12.67
N GLU A 351 38.43 -26.96 -11.57
CA GLU A 351 36.96 -27.02 -11.52
C GLU A 351 36.30 -25.70 -11.99
N PHE A 352 36.98 -24.57 -11.79
CA PHE A 352 36.48 -23.22 -12.11
C PHE A 352 37.01 -22.65 -13.43
N ASN A 353 37.89 -23.38 -14.09
CA ASN A 353 38.42 -23.04 -15.41
C ASN A 353 37.55 -23.62 -16.55
N SER A 354 36.34 -24.08 -16.22
CA SER A 354 35.34 -24.49 -17.19
C SER A 354 34.90 -23.26 -18.02
N GLY A 355 34.94 -23.34 -19.35
CA GLY A 355 34.72 -22.18 -20.25
C GLY A 355 33.36 -21.45 -20.15
N ASN A 356 32.42 -21.97 -19.36
CA ASN A 356 31.10 -21.39 -19.16
C ASN A 356 30.92 -20.75 -17.76
N LEU A 357 31.93 -20.79 -16.89
CA LEU A 357 31.89 -20.13 -15.57
C LEU A 357 32.58 -18.77 -15.66
N TYR A 358 31.93 -17.73 -15.15
CA TYR A 358 32.46 -16.37 -15.09
C TYR A 358 32.38 -15.86 -13.66
N PHE A 359 33.46 -15.31 -13.13
CA PHE A 359 33.56 -14.83 -11.76
C PHE A 359 33.65 -13.31 -11.72
N GLU A 360 32.86 -12.69 -10.85
CA GLU A 360 32.96 -11.28 -10.50
C GLU A 360 33.22 -11.17 -9.01
N LEU A 361 34.43 -10.72 -8.66
CA LEU A 361 34.81 -10.44 -7.28
C LEU A 361 34.61 -8.95 -7.04
N ILE A 362 33.86 -8.58 -6.02
CA ILE A 362 33.49 -7.18 -5.75
C ILE A 362 33.93 -6.83 -4.34
N LEU A 363 34.89 -5.90 -4.23
CA LEU A 363 35.25 -5.25 -2.97
C LEU A 363 34.37 -4.02 -2.75
N ILE A 364 33.72 -3.95 -1.59
CA ILE A 364 32.80 -2.88 -1.23
C ILE A 364 33.24 -2.22 0.08
N GLY A 365 33.26 -0.90 0.06
CA GLY A 365 33.46 -0.08 1.26
C GLY A 365 32.66 1.21 1.17
N ARG A 366 32.69 2.02 2.23
CA ARG A 366 32.05 3.34 2.20
C ARG A 366 32.82 4.34 1.34
N LYS A 367 34.15 4.35 1.47
CA LYS A 367 35.05 5.23 0.71
C LYS A 367 36.40 4.56 0.46
N ILE A 368 37.12 5.07 -0.54
CA ILE A 368 38.52 4.71 -0.79
C ILE A 368 39.40 5.69 -0.03
N SER A 369 40.49 5.22 0.57
CA SER A 369 41.45 6.08 1.28
C SER A 369 42.02 7.13 0.34
N LYS A 370 42.14 8.37 0.83
CA LYS A 370 42.74 9.49 0.07
C LYS A 370 44.22 9.23 -0.24
N ASP A 371 44.89 8.48 0.61
CA ASP A 371 46.31 8.14 0.47
C ASP A 371 46.53 6.93 -0.45
N ASP A 372 45.45 6.28 -0.92
CA ASP A 372 45.56 5.12 -1.78
C ASP A 372 45.69 5.48 -3.28
N PHE A 373 46.92 5.37 -3.78
CA PHE A 373 47.20 5.50 -5.22
C PHE A 373 46.84 4.25 -6.02
N SER A 374 46.93 3.06 -5.40
CA SER A 374 46.90 1.78 -6.10
C SER A 374 45.53 1.51 -6.73
N ILE A 375 44.46 1.57 -5.93
CA ILE A 375 43.08 1.36 -6.38
C ILE A 375 42.74 2.35 -7.48
N THR A 376 43.05 3.63 -7.26
CA THR A 376 42.80 4.71 -8.21
C THR A 376 43.52 4.48 -9.54
N SER A 377 44.79 4.05 -9.51
CA SER A 377 45.56 3.72 -10.70
C SER A 377 44.92 2.55 -11.49
N HIS A 378 44.50 1.49 -10.80
CA HIS A 378 43.86 0.34 -11.45
C HIS A 378 42.51 0.71 -12.08
N LEU A 379 41.70 1.52 -11.40
CA LEU A 379 40.43 2.02 -11.94
C LEU A 379 40.64 2.84 -13.22
N ASN A 380 41.63 3.74 -13.22
CA ASN A 380 41.94 4.56 -14.40
C ASN A 380 42.45 3.71 -15.58
N ASN A 381 43.30 2.71 -15.30
CA ASN A 381 43.88 1.84 -16.32
C ASN A 381 42.86 0.91 -17.00
N ASN A 382 41.69 0.69 -16.39
CA ASN A 382 40.63 -0.15 -16.94
C ASN A 382 39.40 0.65 -17.41
N LYS A 383 39.48 1.99 -17.39
CA LYS A 383 38.35 2.88 -17.72
C LYS A 383 37.90 2.73 -19.18
N ASP A 384 38.82 2.44 -20.08
CA ASP A 384 38.61 2.21 -21.50
C ASP A 384 37.72 0.99 -21.80
N LYS A 385 37.61 0.05 -20.85
CA LYS A 385 36.76 -1.14 -20.95
C LYS A 385 35.28 -0.84 -20.73
N GLY A 386 34.94 0.37 -20.31
CA GLY A 386 33.55 0.82 -20.17
C GLY A 386 32.78 0.24 -18.98
N GLU A 387 33.46 -0.46 -18.06
CA GLU A 387 32.85 -1.05 -16.86
C GLU A 387 33.24 -0.27 -15.60
N ARG A 388 32.24 0.24 -14.88
CA ARG A 388 32.47 1.04 -13.67
C ARG A 388 33.01 0.18 -12.53
N GLY A 389 34.06 0.68 -11.86
CA GLY A 389 34.68 0.00 -10.73
C GLY A 389 35.65 -1.12 -11.11
N LEU A 390 35.84 -1.43 -12.40
CA LEU A 390 36.71 -2.52 -12.84
C LEU A 390 38.19 -2.22 -12.51
N ILE A 391 38.87 -3.16 -11.86
CA ILE A 391 40.30 -3.03 -11.52
C ILE A 391 41.17 -4.16 -12.09
N LEU A 392 40.56 -5.32 -12.39
CA LEU A 392 41.20 -6.46 -13.03
C LEU A 392 40.20 -7.16 -13.93
N GLN A 393 40.67 -7.57 -15.10
CA GLN A 393 39.96 -8.53 -15.95
C GLN A 393 41.01 -9.51 -16.48
N ASP A 394 40.86 -10.77 -16.10
CA ASP A 394 41.67 -11.87 -16.58
C ASP A 394 40.76 -13.03 -17.00
N ARG A 395 40.70 -13.32 -18.30
CA ARG A 395 39.85 -14.36 -18.91
C ARG A 395 38.39 -14.25 -18.45
N ASN A 396 37.94 -15.21 -17.64
CA ASN A 396 36.60 -15.34 -17.10
C ASN A 396 36.45 -14.74 -15.68
N ILE A 397 37.49 -14.10 -15.14
CA ILE A 397 37.50 -13.48 -13.81
C ILE A 397 37.59 -11.96 -13.96
N LYS A 398 36.70 -11.25 -13.28
CA LYS A 398 36.73 -9.79 -13.15
C LYS A 398 36.73 -9.39 -11.69
N CYS A 399 37.48 -8.36 -11.35
CA CYS A 399 37.49 -7.77 -10.02
C CYS A 399 37.04 -6.32 -10.08
N TYR A 400 36.16 -5.95 -9.16
CA TYR A 400 35.59 -4.62 -9.04
C TYR A 400 35.86 -4.04 -7.66
N VAL A 401 36.06 -2.73 -7.60
CA VAL A 401 36.00 -1.94 -6.38
C VAL A 401 34.82 -0.99 -6.51
N LYS A 402 33.87 -1.10 -5.60
CA LYS A 402 32.68 -0.25 -5.53
C LYS A 402 32.59 0.42 -4.17
N ASN A 403 32.00 1.59 -4.13
CA ASN A 403 31.56 2.19 -2.88
C ASN A 403 30.04 2.09 -2.74
N TRP A 404 29.54 2.14 -1.51
CA TRP A 404 28.10 2.03 -1.25
C TRP A 404 27.27 3.06 -2.03
N TYR A 405 27.78 4.29 -2.17
CA TYR A 405 27.15 5.35 -2.95
C TYR A 405 26.96 4.99 -4.44
N SER A 406 27.96 4.34 -5.05
CA SER A 406 27.87 3.87 -6.44
C SER A 406 26.80 2.79 -6.60
N ILE A 407 26.63 1.91 -5.61
CA ILE A 407 25.58 0.89 -5.61
C ILE A 407 24.20 1.56 -5.53
N PHE A 408 24.04 2.58 -4.67
CA PHE A 408 22.80 3.33 -4.55
C PHE A 408 22.47 4.09 -5.84
N GLU A 409 23.46 4.70 -6.48
CA GLU A 409 23.30 5.37 -7.77
C GLU A 409 22.94 4.41 -8.89
N GLU A 410 23.60 3.25 -8.97
CA GLU A 410 23.30 2.20 -9.96
C GLU A 410 21.85 1.70 -9.79
N PHE A 411 21.40 1.47 -8.56
CA PHE A 411 20.01 1.13 -8.27
C PHE A 411 19.05 2.23 -8.72
N LYS A 412 19.33 3.49 -8.37
CA LYS A 412 18.49 4.63 -8.73
C LYS A 412 18.41 4.81 -10.25
N LEU A 413 19.52 4.70 -10.96
CA LEU A 413 19.54 4.81 -12.43
C LEU A 413 18.79 3.67 -13.11
N SER A 414 18.90 2.46 -12.58
CA SER A 414 18.24 1.28 -13.16
C SER A 414 16.73 1.26 -12.91
N ASN A 415 16.26 1.90 -11.83
CA ASN A 415 14.87 1.86 -11.41
C ASN A 415 14.16 3.23 -11.49
N SER A 416 14.83 4.32 -11.85
CA SER A 416 14.27 5.68 -11.82
C SER A 416 12.94 5.79 -12.55
N TYR A 417 12.84 5.22 -13.75
CA TYR A 417 11.61 5.24 -14.53
C TYR A 417 10.43 4.58 -13.80
N LEU A 418 10.65 3.48 -13.09
CA LEU A 418 9.60 2.79 -12.35
C LEU A 418 9.24 3.54 -11.07
N LEU A 419 10.25 4.00 -10.32
CA LEU A 419 10.06 4.67 -9.02
C LEU A 419 9.41 6.05 -9.19
N GLU A 420 9.80 6.83 -10.20
CA GLU A 420 9.19 8.13 -10.51
C GLU A 420 7.70 8.01 -10.89
N ASN A 421 7.33 6.90 -11.55
CA ASN A 421 5.94 6.61 -11.89
C ASN A 421 5.12 6.09 -10.70
N LEU A 422 5.76 5.38 -9.76
CA LEU A 422 5.13 4.90 -8.53
C LEU A 422 4.86 6.01 -7.52
N LYS A 423 5.64 7.09 -7.52
CA LYS A 423 5.52 8.23 -6.60
C LYS A 423 5.42 7.79 -5.13
N SER A 424 6.29 6.88 -4.72
CA SER A 424 6.34 6.38 -3.35
C SER A 424 6.44 7.54 -2.34
N LYS A 425 5.60 7.50 -1.31
CA LYS A 425 5.72 8.40 -0.15
C LYS A 425 6.27 7.56 1.00
N TYR A 426 7.43 7.96 1.51
CA TYR A 426 8.03 7.35 2.68
C TYR A 426 8.07 8.35 3.82
N ASP A 427 7.98 7.85 5.04
CA ASP A 427 8.21 8.64 6.23
C ASP A 427 9.67 9.08 6.32
N ASP A 428 9.91 10.17 7.05
CA ASP A 428 11.27 10.69 7.26
C ASP A 428 12.09 9.71 8.11
N LEU A 429 13.14 9.14 7.51
CA LEU A 429 14.04 8.19 8.17
C LEU A 429 15.00 8.88 9.16
N ALA A 430 15.05 10.21 9.19
CA ALA A 430 16.04 10.95 10.00
C ALA A 430 15.94 10.73 11.52
N SER A 431 14.79 10.25 12.02
CA SER A 431 14.58 9.91 13.43
C SER A 431 14.81 8.43 13.76
N GLU A 432 15.04 7.57 12.77
CA GLU A 432 15.28 6.15 13.04
C GLU A 432 16.67 5.90 13.62
N ASN A 433 16.77 4.95 14.56
CA ASN A 433 18.05 4.55 15.14
C ASN A 433 18.68 3.39 14.37
N LYS A 434 20.01 3.21 14.53
CA LYS A 434 20.77 2.14 13.89
C LYS A 434 20.14 0.74 14.07
N ILE A 435 19.65 0.42 15.27
CA ILE A 435 19.11 -0.91 15.58
C ILE A 435 17.86 -1.20 14.75
N SER A 436 16.91 -0.25 14.70
CA SER A 436 15.70 -0.32 13.88
C SER A 436 16.03 -0.54 12.40
N LEU A 437 16.93 0.28 11.86
CA LEU A 437 17.33 0.21 10.45
C LEU A 437 17.99 -1.14 10.12
N VAL A 438 18.89 -1.63 10.97
CA VAL A 438 19.60 -2.90 10.76
C VAL A 438 18.65 -4.08 10.88
N ASP A 439 17.77 -4.12 11.88
CA ASP A 439 16.86 -5.24 12.08
C ASP A 439 15.86 -5.37 10.93
N ASP A 440 15.29 -4.26 10.45
CA ASP A 440 14.39 -4.27 9.29
C ASP A 440 15.11 -4.70 8.01
N LEU A 441 16.32 -4.18 7.75
CA LEU A 441 17.12 -4.58 6.59
C LEU A 441 17.55 -6.06 6.62
N GLN A 442 17.64 -6.65 7.80
CA GLN A 442 17.91 -8.08 7.99
C GLN A 442 16.64 -8.95 7.85
N GLY A 443 15.46 -8.36 7.64
CA GLY A 443 14.20 -9.07 7.56
C GLY A 443 13.69 -9.58 8.90
N LYS A 444 14.17 -9.03 10.03
CA LYS A 444 13.57 -9.30 11.34
C LYS A 444 12.35 -8.42 11.48
N ILE A 445 11.18 -9.04 11.51
CA ILE A 445 9.91 -8.35 11.75
C ILE A 445 10.04 -7.62 13.10
N ALA A 446 9.81 -6.30 13.11
CA ALA A 446 9.64 -5.54 14.34
C ALA A 446 8.51 -6.20 15.14
N SER A 447 8.85 -6.74 16.31
CA SER A 447 7.92 -7.44 17.22
C SER A 447 6.86 -6.53 17.79
#